data_AF-A0A7F5RA47-F1
#
_entry.id   AF-A0A7F5RA47-F1
#
_cell.length_a   1.000
_cell.length_b   1.000
_cell.length_c   1.000
_cell.angle_alpha   90.00
_cell.angle_beta   90.00
_cell.angle_gamma   90.00
#
_symmetry.space_group_name_H-M   'P 1'
#
loop_
_entity.id
_entity.type
_entity.pdbx_description
1 polymer ?
#
loop_
_entity_poly.entity_id
_entity_poly.type
_entity_poly.pdbx_seq_one_letter_code
_entity_poly.pdbx_strand_id
1 'polypeptide(L)'
;MVSHAHSVSFPDTKPAEEKQHAICRITSDLVNATANATLTRKLEGVCTSDELHIKLNALEENLTRLITNLQTALYGDGASYEKMHKNLYPKRESRDYEYYIYNALNPMSLDRRVQGSQTNLYREGSSLGVRNFDSQDKDVRELEASKFNLTFQDSNMGLSFVYFWRIDGINETLNSYENVIFSSSFHLYGHELFIKLFPNHFGTKYIAFELVQSIPRKHRFSILNFKNYQKDLSSQILLDRHNYATTYRVSHKKILNGDYIKNGSLFVKLTIFIDY
;
A
#
# COMPACT_ATOMS: atom_id res chain seq x y z
N MET A 1 37.60 29.66 26.22
CA MET A 1 36.45 28.88 25.74
C MET A 1 35.95 29.52 24.45
N VAL A 2 36.24 28.94 23.30
CA VAL A 2 35.69 29.37 22.00
C VAL A 2 35.28 28.11 21.25
N SER A 3 33.96 27.90 21.11
CA SER A 3 33.40 26.78 20.36
C SER A 3 33.53 27.05 18.87
N HIS A 4 34.26 26.20 18.14
CA HIS A 4 34.20 26.17 16.68
C HIS A 4 32.97 25.36 16.28
N ALA A 5 32.02 26.01 15.61
CA ALA A 5 30.96 25.34 14.89
C ALA A 5 31.56 24.79 13.58
N HIS A 6 31.64 23.47 13.46
CA HIS A 6 31.94 22.83 12.18
C HIS A 6 30.69 22.91 11.30
N SER A 7 30.68 23.83 10.33
CA SER A 7 29.78 23.78 9.19
C SER A 7 30.21 22.63 8.29
N VAL A 8 29.38 21.59 8.21
CA VAL A 8 29.54 20.53 7.22
C VAL A 8 29.06 21.10 5.89
N SER A 9 30.01 21.44 5.02
CA SER A 9 29.74 21.77 3.62
C SER A 9 29.39 20.49 2.87
N PHE A 10 28.18 20.43 2.33
CA PHE A 10 27.79 19.37 1.40
C PHE A 10 28.56 19.61 0.09
N PRO A 11 29.22 18.59 -0.48
CA PRO A 11 29.86 18.73 -1.78
C PRO A 11 28.80 19.07 -2.84
N ASP A 12 29.13 20.05 -3.67
CA ASP A 12 28.28 20.58 -4.74
C ASP A 12 28.05 19.49 -5.80
N THR A 13 27.02 18.67 -5.60
CA THR A 13 26.62 17.62 -6.56
C THR A 13 26.03 18.29 -7.77
N LYS A 14 26.69 18.13 -8.92
CA LYS A 14 26.24 18.68 -10.20
C LYS A 14 24.83 18.16 -10.48
N PRO A 15 23.88 19.04 -10.86
CA PRO A 15 22.52 18.63 -11.13
C PRO A 15 22.48 17.66 -12.31
N ALA A 16 21.54 16.73 -12.30
CA ALA A 16 21.23 15.92 -13.47
C ALA A 16 20.82 16.85 -14.62
N GLU A 17 21.60 16.84 -15.71
CA GLU A 17 21.36 17.68 -16.88
C GLU A 17 21.23 16.80 -18.12
N GLU A 18 20.19 17.07 -18.92
CA GLU A 18 20.05 16.55 -20.27
C GLU A 18 20.62 17.58 -21.26
N LYS A 19 21.58 17.17 -22.10
CA LYS A 19 22.17 18.03 -23.13
C LYS A 19 21.78 17.54 -24.52
N GLN A 20 21.08 18.39 -25.28
CA GLN A 20 20.73 18.15 -26.68
C GLN A 20 21.53 19.09 -27.57
N HIS A 21 22.06 18.58 -28.68
CA HIS A 21 22.83 19.36 -29.65
C HIS A 21 22.09 19.38 -30.98
N ALA A 22 21.96 20.56 -31.58
CA ALA A 22 21.39 20.76 -32.90
C ALA A 22 22.37 21.56 -33.76
N ILE A 23 22.71 21.04 -34.94
CA ILE A 23 23.59 21.72 -35.90
C ILE A 23 22.76 22.02 -37.14
N CYS A 24 22.63 23.30 -37.47
CA CYS A 24 22.05 23.76 -38.72
C CYS A 24 23.18 24.17 -39.67
N ARG A 25 23.22 23.58 -40.86
CA ARG A 25 24.20 23.92 -41.89
C ARG A 25 23.49 24.41 -43.13
N ILE A 26 23.85 25.61 -43.56
CA ILE A 26 23.36 26.22 -44.80
C ILE A 26 24.53 26.28 -45.77
N THR A 27 24.38 25.60 -46.90
CA THR A 27 25.34 25.63 -48.00
C THR A 27 24.66 26.14 -49.26
N SER A 28 25.19 27.22 -49.81
CA SER A 28 24.88 27.74 -51.14
C SER A 28 26.18 28.04 -51.90
N ASP A 29 26.07 28.36 -53.18
CA ASP A 29 27.21 28.61 -54.06
C ASP A 29 28.07 29.83 -53.65
N LEU A 30 27.53 30.68 -52.78
CA LEU A 30 28.19 31.90 -52.29
C LEU A 30 28.46 31.89 -50.77
N VAL A 31 27.77 31.04 -50.00
CA VAL A 31 27.85 31.05 -48.53
C VAL A 31 27.83 29.63 -47.97
N ASN A 32 28.77 29.37 -47.06
CA ASN A 32 28.77 28.20 -46.20
C ASN A 32 28.71 28.67 -44.74
N ALA A 33 27.58 28.44 -44.08
CA ALA A 33 27.36 28.85 -42.70
C ALA A 33 26.88 27.66 -41.86
N THR A 34 27.40 27.56 -40.65
CA THR A 34 27.01 26.54 -39.67
C THR A 34 26.64 27.20 -38.35
N ALA A 35 25.48 26.89 -37.81
CA ALA A 35 25.03 27.27 -36.49
C ALA A 35 24.92 26.02 -35.61
N ASN A 36 25.55 26.06 -34.43
CA ASN A 36 25.45 25.01 -33.43
C ASN A 36 24.68 25.54 -32.23
N ALA A 37 23.60 24.86 -31.85
CA ALA A 37 22.77 25.17 -30.71
C ALA A 37 22.82 24.01 -29.71
N THR A 38 23.12 24.32 -28.46
CA THR A 38 23.07 23.35 -27.35
C THR A 38 21.94 23.73 -26.41
N LEU A 39 21.00 22.81 -26.18
CA LEU A 39 19.95 22.94 -25.18
C LEU A 39 20.31 22.10 -23.97
N THR A 40 20.45 22.74 -22.81
CA THR A 40 20.66 22.06 -21.53
C THR A 40 19.38 22.16 -20.70
N ARG A 41 18.80 21.02 -20.33
CA ARG A 41 17.63 20.94 -19.46
C ARG A 41 18.05 20.33 -18.13
N LYS A 42 17.75 21.03 -17.04
CA LYS A 42 17.90 20.48 -15.69
C LYS A 42 16.78 19.45 -15.45
N LEU A 43 17.15 18.25 -15.02
CA LEU A 43 16.21 17.21 -14.65
C LEU A 43 15.96 17.29 -13.14
N GLU A 44 14.70 17.42 -12.75
CA GLU A 44 14.26 17.41 -11.35
C GLU A 44 13.64 16.05 -11.01
N GLY A 45 13.86 15.55 -9.79
CA GLY A 45 13.31 14.27 -9.33
C GLY A 45 14.04 13.01 -9.82
N VAL A 46 15.19 13.15 -10.49
CA VAL A 46 16.04 12.04 -10.93
C VAL A 46 17.27 11.95 -10.03
N CYS A 47 17.58 10.76 -9.52
CA CYS A 47 18.77 10.52 -8.71
C CYS A 47 20.02 10.51 -9.60
N THR A 48 21.02 11.32 -9.28
CA THR A 48 22.30 11.25 -10.00
C THR A 48 23.10 10.02 -9.58
N SER A 49 24.02 9.57 -10.43
CA SER A 49 24.92 8.45 -10.08
C SER A 49 25.72 8.76 -8.81
N ASP A 50 26.14 10.00 -8.62
CA ASP A 50 26.88 10.45 -7.45
C ASP A 50 26.01 10.42 -6.18
N GLU A 51 24.77 10.91 -6.26
CA GLU A 51 23.80 10.81 -5.16
C GLU A 51 23.51 9.35 -4.79
N LEU A 52 23.38 8.48 -5.79
CA LEU A 52 23.16 7.05 -5.58
C LEU A 52 24.38 6.39 -4.91
N HIS A 53 25.60 6.68 -5.36
CA HIS A 53 26.83 6.18 -4.73
C HIS A 53 26.99 6.68 -3.29
N ILE A 54 26.67 7.95 -3.01
CA ILE A 54 26.69 8.48 -1.64
C ILE A 54 25.71 7.72 -0.74
N LYS A 55 24.49 7.44 -1.23
CA LYS A 55 23.49 6.68 -0.47
C LYS A 55 23.90 5.23 -0.26
N LEU A 56 24.51 4.59 -1.26
CA LEU A 56 25.02 3.22 -1.17
C LEU A 56 26.19 3.12 -0.19
N ASN A 57 27.16 4.03 -0.26
CA ASN A 57 28.29 4.05 0.66
C ASN A 57 27.83 4.28 2.11
N ALA A 58 26.87 5.20 2.32
CA ALA A 58 26.29 5.42 3.64
C ALA A 58 25.52 4.20 4.17
N LEU A 59 24.91 3.41 3.27
CA LEU A 59 24.26 2.14 3.64
C LEU A 59 25.30 1.07 3.99
N GLU A 60 26.37 0.97 3.21
CA GLU A 60 27.48 0.04 3.42
C GLU A 60 28.18 0.29 4.75
N GLU A 61 28.46 1.55 5.11
CA GLU A 61 29.02 1.91 6.42
C GLU A 61 28.07 1.52 7.57
N ASN A 62 26.76 1.72 7.39
CA ASN A 62 25.78 1.34 8.40
C ASN A 62 25.69 -0.17 8.58
N LEU A 63 25.72 -0.94 7.48
CA LEU A 63 25.73 -2.41 7.51
C LEU A 63 27.00 -2.94 8.16
N THR A 64 28.16 -2.39 7.79
CA THR A 64 29.45 -2.76 8.37
C THR A 64 29.42 -2.52 9.88
N ARG A 65 28.94 -1.36 10.33
CA ARG A 65 28.79 -1.05 11.76
C ARG A 65 27.85 -2.02 12.48
N LEU A 66 26.72 -2.38 11.88
CA LEU A 66 25.78 -3.35 12.46
C LEU A 66 26.43 -4.72 12.61
N ILE A 67 27.17 -5.18 11.60
CA ILE A 67 27.86 -6.48 11.63
C ILE A 67 28.96 -6.47 12.69
N THR A 68 29.78 -5.41 12.77
CA THR A 68 30.81 -5.29 13.81
C THR A 68 30.19 -5.27 15.22
N ASN A 69 29.05 -4.60 15.39
CA ASN A 69 28.33 -4.60 16.66
C ASN A 69 27.79 -5.99 17.02
N LEU A 70 27.26 -6.74 16.05
CA LEU A 70 26.83 -8.12 16.24
C LEU A 70 28.01 -9.05 16.58
N GLN A 71 29.13 -8.92 15.88
CA GLN A 71 30.36 -9.64 16.23
C GLN A 71 30.81 -9.32 17.65
N THR A 72 30.79 -8.06 18.06
CA THR A 72 31.15 -7.66 19.42
C THR A 72 30.15 -8.18 20.46
N ALA A 73 28.86 -8.29 20.12
CA ALA A 73 27.84 -8.84 21.00
C ALA A 73 27.92 -10.38 21.13
N LEU A 74 28.36 -11.07 20.08
CA LEU A 74 28.48 -12.53 20.05
C LEU A 74 29.82 -13.03 20.60
N TYR A 75 30.88 -12.24 20.47
CA TYR A 75 32.25 -12.61 20.90
C TYR A 75 32.79 -11.78 22.07
N GLY A 76 32.06 -10.77 22.54
CA GLY A 76 32.44 -9.98 23.71
C GLY A 76 31.77 -10.49 24.99
N ASP A 77 32.50 -10.45 26.11
CA ASP A 77 32.01 -10.82 27.44
C ASP A 77 30.91 -9.85 27.92
N GLY A 78 29.67 -10.04 27.46
CA GLY A 78 28.38 -9.71 28.09
C GLY A 78 28.10 -8.32 28.70
N ALA A 79 29.06 -7.41 28.80
CA ALA A 79 29.03 -6.27 29.73
C ALA A 79 28.73 -4.92 29.06
N SER A 80 28.46 -4.87 27.76
CA SER A 80 28.28 -3.62 27.01
C SER A 80 26.91 -3.43 26.36
N TYR A 81 25.90 -4.26 26.67
CA TYR A 81 24.58 -4.14 26.03
C TYR A 81 23.70 -3.03 26.63
N GLU A 82 23.96 -2.57 27.86
CA GLU A 82 23.10 -1.60 28.56
C GLU A 82 23.32 -0.13 28.14
N LYS A 83 24.45 0.23 27.55
CA LYS A 83 24.77 1.64 27.21
C LYS A 83 24.35 2.07 25.80
N MET A 84 23.92 1.17 24.92
CA MET A 84 23.67 1.51 23.50
C MET A 84 22.24 1.89 23.14
N HIS A 85 21.23 1.59 23.98
CA HIS A 85 19.81 1.83 23.63
C HIS A 85 19.41 3.32 23.50
N LYS A 86 20.25 4.28 23.90
CA LYS A 86 19.91 5.72 23.85
C LYS A 86 20.30 6.46 22.57
N ASN A 87 21.14 5.88 21.69
CA ASN A 87 21.70 6.62 20.53
C ASN A 87 21.24 6.09 19.15
N LEU A 88 20.21 5.22 19.09
CA LEU A 88 19.78 4.54 17.86
C LEU A 88 18.72 5.28 17.03
N TYR A 89 18.27 6.46 17.44
CA TYR A 89 17.39 7.30 16.63
C TYR A 89 18.08 8.62 16.32
N PRO A 90 18.56 8.85 15.07
CA PRO A 90 18.86 10.22 14.66
C PRO A 90 17.55 11.01 14.69
N LYS A 91 17.53 12.11 15.45
CA LYS A 91 16.46 13.11 15.45
C LYS A 91 16.26 13.57 14.00
N ARG A 92 15.16 13.15 13.37
CA ARG A 92 14.81 13.57 12.01
C ARG A 92 14.05 14.89 12.13
N GLU A 93 14.67 15.98 11.66
CA GLU A 93 13.99 17.27 11.53
C GLU A 93 12.78 17.12 10.59
N SER A 94 11.60 17.47 11.10
CA SER A 94 10.36 17.56 10.33
C SER A 94 10.55 18.49 9.14
N ARG A 95 10.29 17.99 7.95
CA ARG A 95 9.85 18.82 6.83
C ARG A 95 8.38 18.54 6.58
N ASP A 96 7.63 19.63 6.60
CA ASP A 96 6.17 19.69 6.48
C ASP A 96 5.71 19.08 5.15
N TYR A 97 4.85 18.07 5.24
CA TYR A 97 3.95 17.70 4.15
C TYR A 97 2.53 17.96 4.64
N GLU A 98 1.94 19.00 4.09
CA GLU A 98 0.59 19.49 4.38
C GLU A 98 -0.45 18.46 3.92
N TYR A 99 -1.26 17.98 4.86
CA TYR A 99 -2.20 16.89 4.68
C TYR A 99 -3.61 17.44 4.44
N TYR A 100 -4.23 17.14 3.30
CA TYR A 100 -5.66 17.42 3.10
C TYR A 100 -6.50 16.32 3.78
N ILE A 101 -7.01 16.63 4.97
CA ILE A 101 -8.02 15.81 5.67
C ILE A 101 -9.40 16.14 5.11
N TYR A 102 -10.09 15.17 4.49
CA TYR A 102 -11.54 15.22 4.35
C TYR A 102 -12.17 14.54 5.57
N ASN A 103 -12.76 15.37 6.43
CA ASN A 103 -13.59 14.93 7.54
C ASN A 103 -14.81 14.16 7.02
N ALA A 104 -14.94 12.88 7.41
CA ALA A 104 -16.21 12.17 7.36
C ALA A 104 -16.57 11.68 8.76
N LEU A 105 -17.34 12.52 9.46
CA LEU A 105 -18.01 12.16 10.70
C LEU A 105 -19.19 11.21 10.40
N ASN A 106 -19.26 10.13 11.19
CA ASN A 106 -20.42 9.28 11.54
C ASN A 106 -20.97 8.28 10.50
N PRO A 107 -20.88 6.96 10.76
CA PRO A 107 -21.89 6.01 10.31
C PRO A 107 -23.10 6.02 11.26
N MET A 108 -24.25 6.46 10.75
CA MET A 108 -25.55 6.36 11.39
C MET A 108 -25.89 4.93 11.80
N SER A 109 -26.36 4.77 13.03
CA SER A 109 -27.08 3.61 13.55
C SER A 109 -28.38 3.39 12.77
N LEU A 110 -28.52 2.23 12.11
CA LEU A 110 -29.78 1.76 11.55
C LEU A 110 -30.59 1.09 12.66
N ASP A 111 -31.48 1.87 13.30
CA ASP A 111 -32.57 1.30 14.10
C ASP A 111 -33.85 1.31 13.27
N ARG A 112 -34.38 0.11 13.07
CA ARG A 112 -35.55 -0.17 12.23
C ARG A 112 -36.81 -0.07 13.10
N ARG A 113 -37.63 0.96 12.88
CA ARG A 113 -39.07 0.90 13.22
C ARG A 113 -39.93 1.38 12.05
N VAL A 114 -40.65 0.41 11.50
CA VAL A 114 -41.81 0.58 10.64
C VAL A 114 -42.94 1.17 11.47
N GLN A 115 -43.50 2.29 11.05
CA GLN A 115 -44.93 2.60 11.15
C GLN A 115 -45.26 3.71 10.16
N GLY A 116 -46.15 3.40 9.22
CA GLY A 116 -46.56 4.33 8.18
C GLY A 116 -47.47 5.43 8.70
N SER A 117 -47.56 6.52 7.93
CA SER A 117 -48.84 7.17 7.66
C SER A 117 -48.70 8.11 6.48
N GLN A 118 -49.77 8.16 5.68
CA GLN A 118 -49.93 8.94 4.47
C GLN A 118 -49.82 10.45 4.72
N THR A 119 -49.34 11.21 3.75
CA THR A 119 -50.03 12.41 3.25
C THR A 119 -49.55 12.73 1.82
N ASN A 120 -50.53 12.86 0.93
CA ASN A 120 -50.38 13.40 -0.42
C ASN A 120 -50.15 14.91 -0.37
N LEU A 121 -49.40 15.48 -1.33
CA LEU A 121 -49.69 16.79 -1.91
C LEU A 121 -49.02 16.91 -3.30
N TYR A 122 -49.84 17.29 -4.28
CA TYR A 122 -49.60 17.40 -5.72
C TYR A 122 -48.64 18.54 -6.11
N ARG A 123 -47.82 18.35 -7.16
CA ARG A 123 -47.93 19.16 -8.41
C ARG A 123 -47.20 18.53 -9.59
N GLU A 124 -47.90 18.56 -10.73
CA GLU A 124 -47.59 17.98 -12.03
C GLU A 124 -46.44 18.68 -12.79
N GLY A 125 -45.81 17.94 -13.70
CA GLY A 125 -45.42 18.50 -15.00
C GLY A 125 -44.11 18.00 -15.62
N SER A 126 -44.26 17.17 -16.66
CA SER A 126 -43.37 17.03 -17.82
C SER A 126 -42.41 15.83 -17.85
N SER A 127 -42.88 14.79 -18.54
CA SER A 127 -42.19 13.62 -19.04
C SER A 127 -41.12 13.95 -20.09
N LEU A 128 -39.89 13.47 -19.89
CA LEU A 128 -39.04 12.96 -20.97
C LEU A 128 -38.38 11.69 -20.44
N GLY A 129 -38.66 10.56 -21.10
CA GLY A 129 -38.32 9.22 -20.63
C GLY A 129 -36.82 9.02 -20.42
N VAL A 130 -36.40 9.02 -19.17
CA VAL A 130 -35.15 8.37 -18.78
C VAL A 130 -35.49 6.91 -18.56
N ARG A 131 -34.97 6.06 -19.45
CA ARG A 131 -35.02 4.61 -19.30
C ARG A 131 -34.47 4.27 -17.91
N ASN A 132 -35.29 3.65 -17.07
CA ASN A 132 -34.84 3.01 -15.85
C ASN A 132 -33.86 1.90 -16.25
N PHE A 133 -32.58 2.24 -16.30
CA PHE A 133 -31.49 1.30 -16.42
C PHE A 133 -31.29 0.70 -15.03
N ASP A 134 -31.91 -0.46 -14.83
CA ASP A 134 -31.55 -1.51 -13.89
C ASP A 134 -30.72 -1.03 -12.67
N SER A 135 -31.41 -0.57 -11.63
CA SER A 135 -30.84 -0.59 -10.28
C SER A 135 -30.74 -2.06 -9.85
N GLN A 136 -29.78 -2.78 -10.43
CA GLN A 136 -29.33 -4.06 -9.92
C GLN A 136 -28.96 -3.82 -8.45
N ASP A 137 -29.60 -4.62 -7.59
CA ASP A 137 -29.37 -4.72 -6.16
C ASP A 137 -27.91 -5.15 -5.92
N LYS A 138 -26.98 -4.20 -6.06
CA LYS A 138 -25.55 -4.43 -5.84
C LYS A 138 -25.38 -4.85 -4.40
N ASP A 139 -24.70 -5.97 -4.21
CA ASP A 139 -24.49 -6.54 -2.89
C ASP A 139 -23.82 -5.50 -1.98
N VAL A 140 -24.23 -5.43 -0.71
CA VAL A 140 -23.73 -4.41 0.21
C VAL A 140 -22.21 -4.50 0.40
N ARG A 141 -21.59 -5.68 0.27
CA ARG A 141 -20.12 -5.85 0.26
C ARG A 141 -19.48 -5.38 -1.03
N GLU A 142 -20.15 -5.52 -2.16
CA GLU A 142 -19.70 -4.92 -3.41
C GLU A 142 -19.75 -3.40 -3.34
N LEU A 143 -20.79 -2.85 -2.74
CA LEU A 143 -20.90 -1.42 -2.47
C LEU A 143 -19.80 -0.94 -1.51
N GLU A 144 -19.57 -1.66 -0.40
CA GLU A 144 -18.48 -1.39 0.54
C GLU A 144 -17.12 -1.39 -0.18
N ALA A 145 -16.81 -2.45 -0.93
CA ALA A 145 -15.56 -2.55 -1.67
C ALA A 145 -15.43 -1.43 -2.70
N SER A 146 -16.48 -1.12 -3.45
CA SER A 146 -16.45 -0.04 -4.45
C SER A 146 -16.19 1.34 -3.83
N LYS A 147 -16.64 1.55 -2.58
CA LYS A 147 -16.51 2.81 -1.86
C LYS A 147 -15.15 2.96 -1.17
N PHE A 148 -14.60 1.87 -0.64
CA PHE A 148 -13.46 1.91 0.29
C PHE A 148 -12.20 1.21 -0.22
N ASN A 149 -12.21 0.61 -1.41
CA ASN A 149 -11.01 0.02 -1.98
C ASN A 149 -9.94 1.09 -2.25
N LEU A 150 -8.70 0.81 -1.83
CA LEU A 150 -7.54 1.68 -1.96
C LEU A 150 -7.69 3.02 -1.20
N THR A 151 -8.40 3.00 -0.08
CA THR A 151 -8.61 4.20 0.75
C THR A 151 -7.92 4.09 2.11
N PHE A 152 -7.65 5.23 2.72
CA PHE A 152 -7.25 5.32 4.12
C PHE A 152 -8.47 5.38 5.04
N GLN A 153 -8.40 4.71 6.18
CA GLN A 153 -9.42 4.67 7.21
C GLN A 153 -8.79 4.89 8.58
N ASP A 154 -9.33 5.86 9.32
CA ASP A 154 -9.03 6.02 10.73
C ASP A 154 -9.70 4.92 11.54
N SER A 155 -8.94 4.36 12.48
CA SER A 155 -9.42 3.37 13.42
C SER A 155 -8.88 3.66 14.81
N ASN A 156 -9.41 2.97 15.81
CA ASN A 156 -8.89 3.04 17.18
C ASN A 156 -7.42 2.62 17.29
N MET A 157 -6.86 1.99 16.24
CA MET A 157 -5.47 1.57 16.14
C MET A 157 -4.60 2.52 15.28
N GLY A 158 -5.11 3.71 14.94
CA GLY A 158 -4.46 4.68 14.07
C GLY A 158 -4.88 4.56 12.60
N LEU A 159 -4.16 5.27 11.74
CA LEU A 159 -4.42 5.31 10.31
C LEU A 159 -4.15 3.94 9.67
N SER A 160 -5.08 3.48 8.84
CA SER A 160 -4.97 2.23 8.11
C SER A 160 -5.27 2.40 6.64
N PHE A 161 -4.59 1.64 5.79
CA PHE A 161 -4.86 1.54 4.37
C PHE A 161 -5.65 0.27 4.08
N VAL A 162 -6.69 0.37 3.24
CA VAL A 162 -7.60 -0.73 2.96
C VAL A 162 -7.59 -1.10 1.48
N TYR A 163 -7.47 -2.39 1.20
CA TYR A 163 -7.58 -2.97 -0.14
C TYR A 163 -8.61 -4.10 -0.13
N PHE A 164 -9.51 -4.11 -1.10
CA PHE A 164 -10.50 -5.17 -1.31
C PHE A 164 -10.16 -5.95 -2.57
N TRP A 165 -10.22 -7.27 -2.44
CA TRP A 165 -10.01 -8.20 -3.53
C TRP A 165 -11.20 -9.14 -3.67
N ARG A 166 -11.83 -9.10 -4.84
CA ARG A 166 -12.85 -10.05 -5.27
C ARG A 166 -12.16 -11.18 -6.04
N ILE A 167 -12.46 -12.41 -5.63
CA ILE A 167 -11.98 -13.64 -6.28
C ILE A 167 -13.19 -14.35 -6.86
N ASP A 168 -13.29 -14.37 -8.19
CA ASP A 168 -14.34 -15.09 -8.92
C ASP A 168 -13.97 -16.57 -9.10
N GLY A 169 -14.96 -17.43 -9.31
CA GLY A 169 -14.73 -18.85 -9.56
C GLY A 169 -14.10 -19.58 -8.37
N ILE A 170 -14.45 -19.19 -7.14
CA ILE A 170 -13.80 -19.74 -5.94
C ILE A 170 -14.13 -21.22 -5.74
N ASN A 171 -15.31 -21.67 -6.18
CA ASN A 171 -15.72 -23.06 -6.02
C ASN A 171 -14.86 -24.01 -6.86
N GLU A 172 -14.54 -23.60 -8.09
CA GLU A 172 -13.63 -24.31 -8.98
C GLU A 172 -12.20 -24.24 -8.44
N THR A 173 -11.79 -23.05 -8.00
CA THR A 173 -10.47 -22.77 -7.42
C THR A 173 -10.16 -23.66 -6.20
N LEU A 174 -11.11 -23.85 -5.28
CA LEU A 174 -10.92 -24.67 -4.08
C LEU A 174 -10.81 -26.18 -4.40
N ASN A 175 -11.37 -26.60 -5.55
CA ASN A 175 -11.32 -27.97 -6.03
C ASN A 175 -10.14 -28.23 -6.99
N SER A 176 -9.51 -27.18 -7.50
CA SER A 176 -8.38 -27.25 -8.41
C SER A 176 -7.09 -27.69 -7.71
N TYR A 177 -6.20 -28.34 -8.47
CA TYR A 177 -4.83 -28.62 -8.05
C TYR A 177 -3.89 -27.41 -8.26
N GLU A 178 -4.39 -26.30 -8.79
CA GLU A 178 -3.61 -25.08 -8.98
C GLU A 178 -3.04 -24.54 -7.66
N ASN A 179 -1.82 -24.01 -7.77
CA ASN A 179 -0.95 -23.79 -6.61
C ASN A 179 -1.16 -22.42 -5.96
N VAL A 180 -1.31 -21.35 -6.75
CA VAL A 180 -1.33 -19.96 -6.25
C VAL A 180 -2.11 -19.04 -7.19
N ILE A 181 -2.90 -18.13 -6.64
CA ILE A 181 -3.59 -17.05 -7.35
C ILE A 181 -3.08 -15.71 -6.80
N PHE A 182 -2.99 -14.69 -7.65
CA PHE A 182 -2.52 -13.37 -7.28
C PHE A 182 -3.63 -12.33 -7.40
N SER A 183 -3.65 -11.36 -6.49
CA SER A 183 -4.44 -10.15 -6.68
C SER A 183 -3.80 -9.24 -7.73
N SER A 184 -4.55 -8.26 -8.22
CA SER A 184 -3.95 -7.09 -8.87
C SER A 184 -2.93 -6.43 -7.94
N SER A 185 -1.87 -5.85 -8.50
CA SER A 185 -0.92 -5.07 -7.71
C SER A 185 -1.50 -3.71 -7.35
N PHE A 186 -1.06 -3.20 -6.21
CA PHE A 186 -1.46 -1.90 -5.68
C PHE A 186 -0.26 -1.24 -4.99
N HIS A 187 -0.30 0.09 -4.87
CA HIS A 187 0.83 0.86 -4.38
C HIS A 187 0.51 1.54 -3.05
N LEU A 188 1.44 1.46 -2.10
CA LEU A 188 1.37 2.16 -0.82
C LEU A 188 2.71 2.83 -0.52
N TYR A 189 2.72 4.16 -0.45
CA TYR A 189 3.93 4.98 -0.29
C TYR A 189 5.03 4.65 -1.32
N GLY A 190 4.63 4.45 -2.59
CA GLY A 190 5.57 4.15 -3.69
C GLY A 190 6.10 2.71 -3.72
N HIS A 191 5.69 1.86 -2.78
CA HIS A 191 5.99 0.44 -2.82
C HIS A 191 4.86 -0.31 -3.50
N GLU A 192 5.19 -1.24 -4.40
CA GLU A 192 4.22 -2.18 -4.99
C GLU A 192 3.97 -3.35 -4.03
N LEU A 193 2.71 -3.69 -3.87
CA LEU A 193 2.21 -4.78 -3.03
C LEU A 193 1.19 -5.61 -3.83
N PHE A 194 1.07 -6.88 -3.46
CA PHE A 194 0.00 -7.75 -3.96
C PHE A 194 -0.25 -8.90 -2.97
N ILE A 195 -1.40 -9.56 -3.10
CA ILE A 195 -1.79 -10.67 -2.26
C ILE A 195 -1.57 -11.98 -3.03
N LYS A 196 -0.94 -12.95 -2.38
CA LYS A 196 -0.93 -14.35 -2.80
C LYS A 196 -2.05 -15.11 -2.10
N LEU A 197 -2.81 -15.87 -2.87
CA LEU A 197 -3.82 -16.81 -2.42
C LEU A 197 -3.32 -18.22 -2.72
N PHE A 198 -3.31 -19.08 -1.71
CA PHE A 198 -3.07 -20.52 -1.85
C PHE A 198 -4.39 -21.25 -1.65
N PRO A 199 -5.05 -21.75 -2.71
CA PRO A 199 -6.34 -22.43 -2.59
C PRO A 199 -6.26 -23.68 -1.72
N ASN A 200 -5.20 -24.47 -1.88
CA ASN A 200 -4.93 -25.71 -1.13
C ASN A 200 -3.57 -25.63 -0.46
N HIS A 201 -3.45 -24.78 0.57
CA HIS A 201 -2.18 -24.48 1.22
C HIS A 201 -1.51 -25.75 1.76
N PHE A 202 -0.29 -26.05 1.28
CA PHE A 202 0.45 -27.29 1.54
C PHE A 202 -0.33 -28.58 1.23
N GLY A 203 -1.16 -28.59 0.17
CA GLY A 203 -1.96 -29.76 -0.21
C GLY A 203 -3.09 -30.08 0.77
N THR A 204 -3.39 -29.16 1.69
CA THR A 204 -4.46 -29.32 2.69
C THR A 204 -5.73 -28.60 2.24
N LYS A 205 -6.87 -28.94 2.84
CA LYS A 205 -8.17 -28.26 2.64
C LYS A 205 -8.26 -26.93 3.42
N TYR A 206 -7.21 -26.12 3.29
CA TYR A 206 -7.11 -24.77 3.84
C TYR A 206 -6.77 -23.79 2.73
N ILE A 207 -7.50 -22.68 2.72
CA ILE A 207 -7.13 -21.51 1.94
C ILE A 207 -6.11 -20.71 2.76
N ALA A 208 -5.16 -20.07 2.09
CA ALA A 208 -4.21 -19.19 2.76
C ALA A 208 -3.93 -17.90 1.99
N PHE A 209 -3.72 -16.81 2.72
CA PHE A 209 -3.42 -15.49 2.18
C PHE A 209 -2.10 -14.96 2.72
N GLU A 210 -1.29 -14.39 1.85
CA GLU A 210 -0.01 -13.78 2.19
C GLU A 210 0.14 -12.44 1.48
N LEU A 211 0.59 -11.42 2.21
CA LEU A 211 0.92 -10.12 1.63
C LEU A 211 2.36 -10.13 1.14
N VAL A 212 2.55 -9.90 -0.15
CA VAL A 212 3.88 -9.72 -0.74
C VAL A 212 4.20 -8.23 -0.78
N GLN A 213 5.32 -7.86 -0.17
CA GLN A 213 5.74 -6.46 0.01
C GLN A 213 7.25 -6.38 0.18
N SER A 214 7.85 -5.27 -0.26
CA SER A 214 9.29 -5.03 -0.05
C SER A 214 9.61 -4.56 1.38
N ILE A 215 8.67 -3.88 2.03
CA ILE A 215 8.81 -3.39 3.40
C ILE A 215 7.78 -4.09 4.27
N PRO A 216 8.18 -4.79 5.34
CA PRO A 216 7.25 -5.40 6.27
C PRO A 216 6.31 -4.38 6.91
N ARG A 217 5.01 -4.60 6.75
CA ARG A 217 3.95 -3.80 7.38
C ARG A 217 3.07 -4.68 8.25
N LYS A 218 2.62 -4.12 9.38
CA LYS A 218 1.57 -4.74 10.20
C LYS A 218 0.30 -4.74 9.38
N HIS A 219 -0.33 -5.90 9.23
CA HIS A 219 -1.52 -6.03 8.40
C HIS A 219 -2.47 -7.10 8.92
N ARG A 220 -3.69 -7.11 8.41
CA ARG A 220 -4.72 -8.09 8.72
C ARG A 220 -5.52 -8.42 7.47
N PHE A 221 -5.85 -9.69 7.31
CA PHE A 221 -6.80 -10.15 6.30
C PHE A 221 -8.16 -10.42 6.93
N SER A 222 -9.23 -10.11 6.21
CA SER A 222 -10.60 -10.41 6.59
C SER A 222 -11.36 -10.98 5.39
N ILE A 223 -11.88 -12.21 5.50
CA ILE A 223 -12.83 -12.77 4.54
C ILE A 223 -14.22 -12.26 4.92
N LEU A 224 -14.87 -11.59 3.97
CA LEU A 224 -16.12 -10.90 4.24
C LEU A 224 -17.31 -11.86 4.17
N ASN A 225 -18.15 -11.79 5.19
CA ASN A 225 -19.44 -12.48 5.22
C ASN A 225 -20.51 -11.59 4.57
N PHE A 226 -21.24 -12.15 3.61
CA PHE A 226 -22.26 -11.44 2.84
C PHE A 226 -23.57 -11.21 3.60
N LYS A 227 -23.86 -11.98 4.66
CA LYS A 227 -25.09 -11.83 5.45
C LYS A 227 -24.89 -11.09 6.77
N ASN A 228 -23.75 -11.28 7.43
CA ASN A 228 -23.49 -10.73 8.76
C ASN A 228 -22.06 -10.22 8.91
N TYR A 229 -21.90 -8.90 8.92
CA TYR A 229 -20.62 -8.18 9.07
C TYR A 229 -19.82 -8.56 10.32
N GLN A 230 -20.51 -8.91 11.41
CA GLN A 230 -19.84 -9.27 12.65
C GLN A 230 -19.20 -10.67 12.59
N LYS A 231 -19.50 -11.46 11.55
CA LYS A 231 -18.96 -12.80 11.34
C LYS A 231 -17.81 -12.84 10.34
N ASP A 232 -17.24 -11.69 9.96
CA ASP A 232 -16.06 -11.65 9.08
C ASP A 232 -14.92 -12.47 9.69
N LEU A 233 -14.33 -13.36 8.87
CA LEU A 233 -13.22 -14.18 9.30
C LEU A 233 -11.96 -13.34 9.19
N SER A 234 -11.49 -12.83 10.32
CA SER A 234 -10.31 -11.98 10.38
C SER A 234 -9.10 -12.72 10.94
N SER A 235 -7.93 -12.39 10.43
CA SER A 235 -6.66 -12.83 11.01
C SER A 235 -6.33 -12.01 12.27
N GLN A 236 -5.39 -12.52 13.06
CA GLN A 236 -4.60 -11.67 13.95
C GLN A 236 -3.78 -10.65 13.14
N ILE A 237 -3.16 -9.67 13.80
CA ILE A 237 -2.22 -8.77 13.14
C ILE A 237 -0.98 -9.58 12.74
N LEU A 238 -0.64 -9.55 11.46
CA LEU A 238 0.48 -10.24 10.85
C LEU A 238 1.61 -9.23 10.61
N LEU A 239 2.86 -9.66 10.77
CA LEU A 239 4.05 -8.86 10.52
C LEU A 239 5.20 -9.74 10.03
N ASP A 240 5.76 -9.38 8.88
CA ASP A 240 6.81 -10.12 8.20
C ASP A 240 8.21 -9.64 8.62
N ARG A 241 8.54 -9.71 9.92
CA ARG A 241 9.92 -9.48 10.36
C ARG A 241 10.64 -10.77 10.71
N HIS A 242 10.40 -11.44 11.84
CA HIS A 242 11.32 -12.54 12.20
C HIS A 242 10.75 -13.72 13.02
N ASN A 243 9.44 -13.85 13.29
CA ASN A 243 8.84 -15.07 13.90
C ASN A 243 7.31 -15.03 14.10
N TYR A 244 6.57 -14.28 13.28
CA TYR A 244 5.11 -14.20 13.37
C TYR A 244 4.49 -14.76 12.09
N ALA A 245 3.30 -15.36 12.21
CA ALA A 245 2.58 -15.88 11.06
C ALA A 245 2.44 -14.78 9.99
N THR A 246 3.02 -15.00 8.82
CA THR A 246 2.90 -14.13 7.63
C THR A 246 1.67 -14.49 6.81
N THR A 247 1.13 -15.68 7.05
CA THR A 247 0.03 -16.25 6.29
C THR A 247 -1.23 -16.35 7.14
N TYR A 248 -2.35 -15.84 6.62
CA TYR A 248 -3.67 -16.08 7.18
C TYR A 248 -4.26 -17.35 6.60
N ARG A 249 -4.63 -18.34 7.43
CA ARG A 249 -5.17 -19.64 6.99
C ARG A 249 -6.60 -19.86 7.48
N VAL A 250 -7.46 -20.35 6.61
CA VAL A 250 -8.87 -20.69 6.92
C VAL A 250 -9.23 -22.03 6.29
N SER A 251 -9.97 -22.88 7.00
CA SER A 251 -10.39 -24.17 6.44
C SER A 251 -11.47 -24.00 5.38
N HIS A 252 -11.44 -24.82 4.33
CA HIS A 252 -12.47 -24.84 3.30
C HIS A 252 -13.86 -25.05 3.89
N LYS A 253 -13.98 -25.97 4.85
CA LYS A 253 -15.23 -26.25 5.57
C LYS A 253 -15.85 -24.98 6.17
N LYS A 254 -15.03 -24.08 6.74
CA LYS A 254 -15.53 -22.85 7.36
C LYS A 254 -16.05 -21.85 6.32
N ILE A 255 -15.43 -21.81 5.15
CA ILE A 255 -15.84 -20.93 4.04
C ILE A 255 -17.09 -21.48 3.36
N LEU A 256 -17.10 -22.78 3.02
CA LEU A 256 -18.20 -23.45 2.33
C LEU A 256 -19.48 -23.55 3.17
N ASN A 257 -19.35 -23.73 4.49
CA ASN A 257 -20.50 -23.83 5.38
C ASN A 257 -21.03 -22.46 5.83
N GLY A 258 -20.34 -21.36 5.48
CA GLY A 258 -20.72 -20.02 5.87
C GLY A 258 -21.18 -19.17 4.70
N ASP A 259 -21.71 -18.00 5.00
CA ASP A 259 -22.17 -17.04 3.99
C ASP A 259 -21.02 -16.17 3.44
N TYR A 260 -19.89 -16.80 3.09
CA TYR A 260 -18.69 -16.11 2.58
C TYR A 260 -18.57 -16.15 1.06
N ILE A 261 -19.32 -17.02 0.39
CA ILE A 261 -19.35 -17.15 -1.06
C ILE A 261 -20.71 -16.70 -1.55
N LYS A 262 -20.73 -15.74 -2.47
CA LYS A 262 -21.94 -15.29 -3.16
C LYS A 262 -21.68 -15.27 -4.65
N ASN A 263 -22.57 -15.87 -5.44
CA ASN A 263 -22.42 -15.96 -6.90
C ASN A 263 -21.04 -16.52 -7.33
N GLY A 264 -20.54 -17.54 -6.64
CA GLY A 264 -19.22 -18.13 -6.91
C GLY A 264 -18.03 -17.22 -6.60
N SER A 265 -18.25 -16.10 -5.91
CA SER A 265 -17.23 -15.09 -5.60
C SER A 265 -16.94 -15.00 -4.11
N LEU A 266 -15.67 -14.79 -3.76
CA LEU A 266 -15.18 -14.55 -2.40
C LEU A 266 -14.62 -13.13 -2.31
N PHE A 267 -14.91 -12.42 -1.21
CA PHE A 267 -14.36 -11.09 -0.97
C PHE A 267 -13.38 -11.11 0.20
N VAL A 268 -12.21 -10.53 -0.03
CA VAL A 268 -11.13 -10.42 0.94
C VAL A 268 -10.77 -8.96 1.12
N LYS A 269 -10.74 -8.51 2.37
CA LYS A 269 -10.27 -7.19 2.78
C LYS A 269 -8.89 -7.33 3.41
N LEU A 270 -7.92 -6.60 2.88
CA LEU A 270 -6.62 -6.37 3.48
C LEU A 270 -6.65 -5.01 4.19
N THR A 271 -6.20 -4.98 5.43
CA THR A 271 -5.99 -3.74 6.20
C THR A 271 -4.53 -3.65 6.59
N ILE A 272 -3.84 -2.61 6.16
CA ILE A 272 -2.44 -2.33 6.49
C ILE A 272 -2.42 -1.18 7.49
N PHE A 273 -1.77 -1.35 8.62
CA PHE A 273 -1.68 -0.33 9.67
C PHE A 273 -0.44 0.54 9.45
N ILE A 274 -0.61 1.87 9.44
CA ILE A 274 0.45 2.83 9.14
C ILE A 274 1.16 3.30 10.41
N ASP A 275 0.41 3.59 11.47
CA ASP A 275 0.91 4.30 12.67
C ASP A 275 1.14 3.40 13.91
N TYR A 276 1.40 2.11 13.72
CA TYR A 276 1.43 1.13 14.81
C TYR A 276 2.84 0.67 15.20
#